data_AF-A0A1A8RJD2-F1
#
_entry.id   AF-A0A1A8RJD2-F1
#
_cell.length_a   1.000
_cell.length_b   1.000
_cell.length_c   1.000
_cell.angle_alpha   90.00
_cell.angle_beta   90.00
_cell.angle_gamma   90.00
#
_symmetry.space_group_name_H-M   'P 1'
#
loop_
_entity.id
_entity.type
_entity.pdbx_description
1 polymer ?
#
loop_
_entity_poly.entity_id
_entity_poly.type
_entity_poly.pdbx_seq_one_letter_code
_entity_poly.pdbx_strand_id
1 'polypeptide(L)' 'DGCELVCCGPGYRAGRAEVVQRCSCKFSWCCSVRCQQCKNTVTIHTCRV' A
#
# COMPACT_ATOMS: atom_id res chain seq x y z
N ASP A 1 1.39 -13.85 -7.04
CA ASP A 1 2.45 -14.90 -7.08
C ASP A 1 3.80 -14.42 -7.63
N GLY A 2 4.22 -13.16 -7.39
CA GLY A 2 5.49 -12.65 -7.91
C GLY A 2 6.68 -12.79 -6.96
N CYS A 3 6.45 -12.76 -5.64
CA CYS A 3 7.53 -12.65 -4.66
C CYS A 3 8.49 -13.86 -4.62
N GLU A 4 8.03 -15.05 -5.00
CA GLU A 4 8.86 -16.26 -5.05
C GLU A 4 9.90 -16.20 -6.18
N LEU A 5 9.58 -15.53 -7.28
CA LEU A 5 10.50 -15.31 -8.41
C LEU A 5 11.43 -14.11 -8.19
N VAL A 6 10.99 -13.10 -7.45
CA VAL A 6 11.72 -11.83 -7.27
C VAL A 6 12.71 -11.90 -6.10
N CYS A 7 12.45 -12.73 -5.09
CA CYS A 7 13.34 -12.88 -3.95
C CYS A 7 14.39 -13.97 -4.23
N CYS A 8 15.64 -13.57 -4.51
CA CYS A 8 16.79 -14.45 -4.81
C CYS A 8 17.31 -15.31 -3.62
N GLY A 9 16.46 -15.63 -2.63
CA GLY A 9 16.86 -16.18 -1.32
C GLY A 9 15.76 -17.06 -0.68
N PRO A 10 15.72 -17.22 0.65
CA PRO A 10 14.88 -18.22 1.36
C PRO A 10 13.38 -17.89 1.41
N GLY A 11 12.87 -17.15 0.42
CA GLY A 11 11.48 -16.73 0.29
C GLY A 11 11.18 -15.33 0.85
N TYR A 12 9.92 -15.09 1.20
CA TYR A 12 9.43 -13.80 1.70
C TYR A 12 8.65 -13.96 3.02
N ARG A 13 8.44 -12.86 3.74
CA ARG A 13 7.53 -12.77 4.88
C ARG A 13 6.39 -11.82 4.56
N ALA A 14 5.19 -12.16 5.02
CA ALA A 14 4.02 -11.30 4.90
C ALA A 14 3.72 -10.67 6.27
N GLY A 15 3.59 -9.36 6.30
CA GLY A 15 3.18 -8.60 7.49
C GLY A 15 1.96 -7.75 7.19
N ARG A 16 1.11 -7.52 8.20
CA ARG A 16 0.02 -6.54 8.09
C ARG A 16 0.51 -5.21 8.62
N ALA A 17 0.30 -4.15 7.85
CA ALA A 17 0.61 -2.79 8.26
C ALA A 17 -0.61 -1.90 8.06
N GLU A 18 -0.89 -1.03 9.02
CA GLU A 18 -1.84 0.06 8.80
C GLU A 18 -1.15 1.17 8.00
N VAL A 19 -1.75 1.54 6.87
CA VAL A 19 -1.31 2.66 6.04
C VAL A 19 -2.43 3.69 5.97
N VAL A 20 -2.06 4.95 6.13
CA VAL A 20 -2.96 6.08 5.93
C VAL A 20 -2.79 6.55 4.49
N GLN A 21 -3.85 6.52 3.70
CA GLN A 21 -3.84 6.97 2.31
C GLN A 21 -4.95 7.97 2.03
N ARG A 22 -4.74 8.80 1.01
CA ARG A 22 -5.79 9.69 0.51
C ARG A 22 -6.79 8.89 -0.30
N CYS A 23 -8.06 8.99 0.05
CA CYS A 23 -9.17 8.28 -0.56
C CYS A 23 -10.33 9.25 -0.84
N SER A 24 -11.31 8.80 -1.62
CA SER A 24 -12.56 9.55 -1.87
C SER A 24 -12.34 11.01 -2.27
N CYS A 25 -11.36 11.25 -3.15
CA CYS A 25 -11.00 12.58 -3.60
C CYS A 25 -12.13 13.18 -4.45
N LYS A 26 -12.59 14.36 -4.06
CA LYS A 26 -13.57 15.16 -4.81
C LYS A 26 -12.90 16.42 -5.32
N PHE A 27 -13.07 16.67 -6.62
CA PHE A 27 -12.70 17.95 -7.21
C PHE A 27 -13.64 19.04 -6.68
N SER A 28 -13.07 20.05 -6.05
CA SER A 28 -13.79 21.26 -5.65
C SER A 28 -13.47 22.32 -6.71
N TRP A 29 -14.50 22.86 -7.35
CA TRP A 29 -14.47 23.93 -8.37
C TRP A 29 -13.12 24.64 -8.55
N CYS A 30 -12.59 24.59 -9.77
CA CYS A 30 -11.31 25.13 -10.27
C CYS A 30 -10.08 24.90 -9.36
N CYS A 31 -9.12 24.12 -9.88
CA CYS A 31 -7.78 23.93 -9.31
C CYS A 31 -7.68 23.30 -7.90
N SER A 32 -8.77 22.83 -7.30
CA SER A 32 -8.74 22.24 -5.95
C SER A 32 -9.25 20.81 -5.92
N VAL A 33 -8.53 19.94 -5.22
CA VAL A 33 -8.98 18.56 -4.94
C VAL A 33 -8.97 18.35 -3.43
N ARG A 34 -10.10 17.92 -2.88
CA ARG A 34 -10.24 17.57 -1.46
C ARG A 34 -10.33 16.05 -1.32
N CYS A 35 -9.41 15.47 -0.56
CA CYS A 35 -9.40 14.02 -0.27
C CYS A 35 -9.62 13.76 1.22
N GLN A 36 -10.17 12.60 1.54
CA GLN A 36 -10.26 12.09 2.91
C GLN A 36 -9.00 11.26 3.23
N GLN A 37 -8.64 11.16 4.51
CA GLN A 37 -7.62 10.21 4.97
C GLN A 37 -8.32 8.90 5.36
N CYS A 38 -8.04 7.83 4.63
CA CYS A 38 -8.48 6.48 4.97
C CYS A 38 -7.34 5.69 5.60
N LYS A 39 -7.66 4.95 6.66
CA LYS A 39 -6.77 3.94 7.23
C LYS A 39 -7.09 2.60 6.60
N ASN A 40 -6.11 2.00 5.95
CA ASN A 40 -6.25 0.68 5.36
C ASN A 40 -5.19 -0.25 5.92
N THR A 41 -5.57 -1.48 6.24
CA THR A 41 -4.63 -2.54 6.58
C THR A 41 -4.18 -3.22 5.30
N VAL A 42 -2.91 -3.08 4.95
CA VAL A 42 -2.32 -3.72 3.76
C VAL A 42 -1.40 -4.87 4.17
N THR A 43 -1.36 -5.90 3.34
CA THR A 43 -0.40 -7.00 3.49
C THR A 43 0.86 -6.65 2.71
N ILE A 44 1.95 -6.44 3.43
CA ILE A 44 3.27 -6.14 2.86
C ILE A 44 4.06 -7.44 2.78
N HIS A 45 4.60 -7.73 1.61
CA HIS A 45 5.50 -8.84 1.38
C HIS A 45 6.93 -8.30 1.30
N THR A 46 7.81 -8.79 2.17
CA THR A 46 9.24 -8.40 2.19
C THR A 46 10.09 -9.63 1.99
N CYS A 47 11.07 -9.57 1.07
CA CYS A 47 12.04 -10.64 0.90
C CYS A 47 12.77 -10.89 2.22
N ARG A 48 13.03 -12.17 2.53
CA ARG A 48 13.90 -12.52 3.65
C ARG A 48 15.34 -12.24 3.23
N VAL A 49 16.10 -11.60 4.11
CA VAL A 49 17.54 -11.35 3.95
C VAL A 49 18.29 -12.58 4.44
#